data_AF-A0A1B8TRZ4-F1
#
_entry.id   AF-A0A1B8TRZ4-F1
#
_cell.length_a   1.000
_cell.length_b   1.000
_cell.length_c   1.000
_cell.angle_alpha   90.00
_cell.angle_beta   90.00
_cell.angle_gamma   90.00
#
_symmetry.space_group_name_H-M   'P 1'
#
loop_
_entity.id
_entity.type
_entity.pdbx_description
1 polymer ?
#
loop_
_entity_poly.entity_id
_entity_poly.type
_entity_poly.pdbx_seq_one_letter_code
_entity_poly.pdbx_strand_id
1 'polypeptide(L)'
;MKTLQFIAVSFCFLAIVGCKNEPKKETIKSEKVAEKAKTYAEISIAEGGKWIDGTRGHEEYDGGTSFKNVTNLRVPDKHTDHTWYIRYEGPGWESNKVGYRLYLDWRNAIDIFGKKTDSMVLSKVGQDGFDSYHEPEAWGQDILKVGSGLGVGSIGRLVNDKMFHFKEVDSTFASIENGAKQSSITIDYHGWKTADDKIDLKSTLSIQPDSRITKHTIIPSKEINGIVTGVIDHKVAYFAKESDNKKWGYIATYGIQTLVPDNLGMAVFYKTDDASEVKKGEFDYLVEFKPTTKPIEFYFLGAWEQEPNGIKTQEEFLKYLDDKLLELNNNNKF
;
A
#
# COMPACT_ATOMS: atom_id res chain seq x y z
N MET A 1 23.52 -94.48 39.07
CA MET A 1 22.96 -93.97 37.80
C MET A 1 22.67 -92.47 37.94
N LYS A 2 23.37 -91.66 37.14
CA LYS A 2 23.18 -90.22 36.84
C LYS A 2 23.22 -89.20 38.01
N THR A 3 24.40 -88.78 38.46
CA THR A 3 25.09 -87.48 38.19
C THR A 3 24.32 -86.19 38.56
N LEU A 4 24.55 -85.72 39.79
CA LEU A 4 24.53 -84.31 40.19
C LEU A 4 25.93 -83.73 39.90
N GLN A 5 26.02 -82.55 39.28
CA GLN A 5 27.28 -81.84 39.11
C GLN A 5 27.16 -80.42 39.68
N PHE A 6 27.77 -80.23 40.85
CA PHE A 6 28.16 -78.92 41.38
C PHE A 6 29.40 -78.45 40.63
N ILE A 7 29.42 -77.20 40.16
CA ILE A 7 30.65 -76.47 39.86
C ILE A 7 30.50 -75.08 40.49
N ALA A 8 31.47 -74.77 41.35
CA ALA A 8 31.66 -73.48 41.97
C ALA A 8 33.00 -72.89 41.51
N VAL A 9 33.01 -71.55 41.46
CA VAL A 9 34.15 -70.62 41.52
C VAL A 9 34.97 -70.39 40.25
N SER A 10 34.95 -69.13 39.77
CA SER A 10 36.18 -68.34 39.65
C SER A 10 35.89 -66.84 39.65
N PHE A 11 36.42 -66.15 40.66
CA PHE A 11 36.47 -64.69 40.76
C PHE A 11 37.65 -64.21 39.90
N CYS A 12 37.41 -63.28 38.97
CA CYS A 12 38.48 -62.52 38.31
C CYS A 12 38.19 -61.03 38.45
N PHE A 13 39.09 -60.35 39.18
CA PHE A 13 39.27 -58.91 39.17
C PHE A 13 39.77 -58.47 37.79
N LEU A 14 39.15 -57.46 37.19
CA LEU A 14 39.75 -56.67 36.11
C LEU A 14 39.44 -55.19 36.35
N ALA A 15 40.52 -54.42 36.34
CA ALA A 15 40.55 -53.01 36.66
C ALA A 15 40.69 -52.16 35.39
N ILE A 16 40.25 -50.89 35.48
CA ILE A 16 40.59 -49.72 34.63
C ILE A 16 39.99 -49.82 33.20
N VAL A 17 39.30 -48.85 32.61
CA VAL A 17 39.66 -47.44 32.35
C VAL A 17 38.37 -46.63 32.16
N GLY A 18 38.29 -45.47 32.82
CA GLY A 18 37.26 -44.48 32.57
C GLY A 18 37.48 -43.78 31.23
N CYS A 19 36.50 -43.88 30.33
CA CYS A 19 36.33 -42.92 29.24
C CYS A 19 35.20 -41.97 29.64
N LYS A 20 35.56 -40.72 29.93
CA LYS A 20 34.64 -39.59 29.96
C LYS A 20 34.12 -39.41 28.53
N ASN A 21 32.87 -39.75 28.27
CA ASN A 21 32.19 -39.29 27.07
C ASN A 21 31.84 -37.82 27.29
N GLU A 22 32.56 -36.93 26.62
CA GLU A 22 32.14 -35.54 26.47
C GLU A 22 30.78 -35.50 25.76
N PRO A 23 29.83 -34.65 26.19
CA PRO A 23 28.60 -34.49 25.47
C PRO A 23 28.90 -33.84 24.12
N LYS A 24 28.54 -34.54 23.03
CA LYS A 24 28.51 -33.97 21.68
C LYS A 24 27.68 -32.68 21.74
N LYS A 25 28.34 -31.54 21.56
CA LYS A 25 27.65 -30.29 21.18
C LYS A 25 27.00 -30.53 19.82
N GLU A 26 25.72 -30.88 19.84
CA GLU A 26 24.87 -30.67 18.68
C GLU A 26 24.90 -29.18 18.39
N THR A 27 25.59 -28.84 17.30
CA THR A 27 25.55 -27.50 16.76
C THR A 27 24.17 -27.38 16.14
N ILE A 28 23.22 -26.83 16.89
CA ILE A 28 21.94 -26.37 16.36
C ILE A 28 22.32 -25.37 15.27
N LYS A 29 22.23 -25.79 14.01
CA LYS A 29 22.18 -24.86 12.90
C LYS A 29 20.93 -24.03 13.18
N SER A 30 21.10 -22.76 13.54
CA SER A 30 19.98 -21.84 13.47
C SER A 30 19.58 -21.81 12.01
N GLU A 31 18.46 -22.45 11.69
CA GLU A 31 17.72 -22.06 10.52
C GLU A 31 17.49 -20.56 10.70
N LYS A 32 18.13 -19.74 9.85
CA LYS A 32 17.65 -18.40 9.61
C LYS A 32 16.18 -18.60 9.24
N VAL A 33 15.28 -18.36 10.19
CA VAL A 33 13.87 -18.13 9.89
C VAL A 33 13.92 -17.04 8.84
N ALA A 34 13.61 -17.39 7.59
CA ALA A 34 13.54 -16.41 6.52
C ALA A 34 12.52 -15.38 7.01
N GLU A 35 13.00 -14.17 7.28
CA GLU A 35 12.15 -13.09 7.75
C GLU A 35 11.06 -12.92 6.70
N LYS A 36 9.80 -13.17 7.09
CA LYS A 36 8.67 -13.05 6.17
C LYS A 36 8.68 -11.61 5.66
N ALA A 37 8.61 -11.45 4.34
CA ALA A 37 8.54 -10.14 3.71
C ALA A 37 7.41 -9.34 4.37
N LYS A 38 7.75 -8.12 4.81
CA LYS A 38 6.82 -7.21 5.51
C LYS A 38 6.23 -6.15 4.58
N THR A 39 6.53 -6.23 3.28
CA THR A 39 5.93 -5.43 2.22
C THR A 39 5.62 -6.31 1.03
N TYR A 40 4.59 -5.94 0.28
CA TYR A 40 4.24 -6.60 -0.95
C TYR A 40 3.52 -5.64 -1.89
N ALA A 41 3.77 -5.74 -3.18
CA ALA A 41 3.03 -5.06 -4.24
C ALA A 41 2.72 -6.04 -5.35
N GLU A 42 1.60 -5.83 -6.03
CA GLU A 42 1.13 -6.68 -7.11
C GLU A 42 0.23 -5.93 -8.08
N ILE A 43 0.13 -6.47 -9.29
CA ILE A 43 -0.96 -6.22 -10.22
C ILE A 43 -1.31 -7.56 -10.85
N SER A 44 -2.60 -7.82 -11.04
CA SER A 44 -3.04 -9.10 -11.56
C SER A 44 -4.19 -8.95 -12.54
N ILE A 45 -4.13 -9.75 -13.59
CA ILE A 45 -5.11 -9.78 -14.68
C ILE A 45 -5.95 -11.05 -14.60
N ALA A 46 -7.21 -10.96 -14.99
CA ALA A 46 -8.10 -12.10 -15.10
C ALA A 46 -7.65 -13.04 -16.25
N GLU A 47 -7.81 -14.33 -16.04
CA GLU A 47 -7.58 -15.39 -17.03
C GLU A 47 -8.86 -16.21 -17.27
N GLY A 48 -8.92 -16.91 -18.41
CA GLY A 48 -10.00 -17.85 -18.73
C GLY A 48 -11.28 -17.24 -19.30
N GLY A 49 -11.43 -15.91 -19.24
CA GLY A 49 -12.57 -15.18 -19.77
C GLY A 49 -12.36 -14.58 -21.16
N LYS A 50 -13.30 -13.74 -21.57
CA LYS A 50 -13.30 -13.01 -22.84
C LYS A 50 -13.93 -11.63 -22.67
N TRP A 51 -13.56 -10.73 -23.56
CA TRP A 51 -14.22 -9.43 -23.66
C TRP A 51 -15.58 -9.57 -24.33
N ILE A 52 -16.59 -8.92 -23.75
CA ILE A 52 -17.95 -8.83 -24.26
C ILE A 52 -18.45 -7.39 -24.19
N ASP A 53 -19.49 -7.08 -24.95
CA ASP A 53 -20.26 -5.85 -24.71
C ASP A 53 -21.00 -5.98 -23.37
N GLY A 54 -20.58 -5.16 -22.40
CA GLY A 54 -21.12 -5.17 -21.05
C GLY A 54 -22.47 -4.48 -20.94
N THR A 55 -23.15 -4.72 -19.82
CA THR A 55 -24.45 -4.09 -19.54
C THR A 55 -24.34 -2.60 -19.19
N ARG A 56 -23.13 -2.12 -18.91
CA ARG A 56 -22.81 -0.74 -18.52
C ARG A 56 -22.43 0.16 -19.69
N GLY A 57 -22.60 -0.30 -20.93
CA GLY A 57 -22.31 0.48 -22.13
C GLY A 57 -20.81 0.61 -22.45
N HIS A 58 -19.99 -0.30 -21.93
CA HIS A 58 -18.58 -0.48 -22.27
C HIS A 58 -18.24 -1.98 -22.31
N GLU A 59 -17.08 -2.34 -22.84
CA GLU A 59 -16.64 -3.74 -22.88
C GLU A 59 -16.26 -4.24 -21.48
N GLU A 60 -16.82 -5.37 -21.06
CA GLU A 60 -16.54 -6.02 -19.77
C GLU A 60 -15.78 -7.35 -20.02
N TYR A 61 -14.91 -7.76 -19.10
CA TYR A 61 -14.26 -9.08 -19.14
C TYR A 61 -15.12 -10.12 -18.43
N ASP A 62 -15.78 -10.97 -19.20
CA ASP A 62 -16.73 -11.98 -18.72
C ASP A 62 -16.11 -13.38 -18.64
N GLY A 63 -16.59 -14.17 -17.67
CA GLY A 63 -16.17 -15.56 -17.49
C GLY A 63 -14.74 -15.75 -16.99
N GLY A 64 -14.14 -14.74 -16.34
CA GLY A 64 -12.84 -14.88 -15.68
C GLY A 64 -12.87 -15.95 -14.60
N THR A 65 -11.89 -16.85 -14.59
CA THR A 65 -11.84 -18.01 -13.67
C THR A 65 -10.82 -17.86 -12.54
N SER A 66 -9.80 -17.03 -12.75
CA SER A 66 -8.74 -16.77 -11.78
C SER A 66 -8.00 -15.48 -12.12
N PHE A 67 -7.23 -14.96 -11.17
CA PHE A 67 -6.28 -13.87 -11.41
C PHE A 67 -4.84 -14.37 -11.45
N LYS A 68 -4.08 -13.81 -12.37
CA LYS A 68 -2.63 -14.05 -12.50
C LYS A 68 -1.86 -12.78 -12.27
N ASN A 69 -0.92 -12.83 -11.34
CA ASN A 69 0.00 -11.73 -11.07
C ASN A 69 0.97 -11.57 -12.26
N VAL A 70 1.13 -10.32 -12.69
CA VAL A 70 2.12 -9.90 -13.69
C VAL A 70 2.98 -8.80 -13.08
N THR A 71 4.20 -8.62 -13.59
CA THR A 71 5.12 -7.57 -13.10
C THR A 71 5.06 -6.30 -13.93
N ASN A 72 4.49 -6.38 -15.14
CA ASN A 72 4.30 -5.26 -16.05
C ASN A 72 2.96 -5.43 -16.76
N LEU A 73 2.22 -4.33 -16.93
CA LEU A 73 0.95 -4.30 -17.62
C LEU A 73 0.82 -3.01 -18.43
N ARG A 74 0.61 -3.13 -19.75
CA ARG A 74 -0.04 -2.06 -20.50
C ARG A 74 -1.53 -2.18 -20.23
N VAL A 75 -2.12 -1.17 -19.58
CA VAL A 75 -3.55 -1.16 -19.28
C VAL A 75 -4.32 -1.23 -20.59
N PRO A 76 -5.31 -2.13 -20.74
CA PRO A 76 -6.14 -2.16 -21.95
C PRO A 76 -6.84 -0.82 -22.18
N ASP A 77 -6.91 -0.35 -23.42
CA ASP A 77 -7.51 0.96 -23.76
C ASP A 77 -8.99 1.06 -23.36
N LYS A 78 -9.65 -0.10 -23.19
CA LYS A 78 -11.04 -0.26 -22.76
C LYS A 78 -11.23 -0.40 -21.26
N HIS A 79 -10.15 -0.42 -20.47
CA HIS A 79 -10.23 -0.52 -19.03
C HIS A 79 -10.91 0.72 -18.44
N THR A 80 -12.02 0.50 -17.74
CA THR A 80 -12.74 1.48 -16.95
C THR A 80 -13.29 0.81 -15.68
N ASP A 81 -14.01 1.56 -14.86
CA ASP A 81 -14.75 1.01 -13.73
C ASP A 81 -15.63 -0.18 -14.15
N HIS A 82 -15.57 -1.26 -13.37
CA HIS A 82 -16.28 -2.52 -13.55
C HIS A 82 -15.96 -3.26 -14.85
N THR A 83 -14.71 -3.13 -15.35
CA THR A 83 -14.24 -3.95 -16.47
C THR A 83 -13.89 -5.40 -16.07
N TRP A 84 -13.69 -5.67 -14.78
CA TRP A 84 -13.36 -7.00 -14.22
C TRP A 84 -12.02 -7.63 -14.66
N TYR A 85 -11.29 -6.99 -15.57
CA TYR A 85 -10.03 -7.53 -16.11
C TYR A 85 -8.84 -7.40 -15.15
N ILE A 86 -8.69 -6.27 -14.46
CA ILE A 86 -7.61 -6.04 -13.48
C ILE A 86 -8.22 -6.20 -12.10
N ARG A 87 -7.66 -7.08 -11.25
CA ARG A 87 -8.17 -7.31 -9.87
C ARG A 87 -8.20 -5.99 -9.11
N TYR A 88 -9.29 -5.74 -8.38
CA TYR A 88 -9.59 -4.47 -7.69
C TYR A 88 -9.31 -3.20 -8.53
N GLU A 89 -9.39 -3.31 -9.86
CA GLU A 89 -9.31 -2.21 -10.85
C GLU A 89 -7.95 -1.52 -11.01
N GLY A 90 -6.88 -2.12 -10.47
CA GLY A 90 -5.53 -1.59 -10.61
C GLY A 90 -4.47 -2.38 -9.82
N PRO A 91 -3.35 -1.77 -9.42
CA PRO A 91 -2.34 -2.40 -8.57
C PRO A 91 -2.64 -2.18 -7.09
N GLY A 92 -2.17 -3.11 -6.26
CA GLY A 92 -2.24 -3.06 -4.81
C GLY A 92 -0.85 -3.10 -4.19
N TRP A 93 -0.66 -2.44 -3.06
CA TRP A 93 0.55 -2.54 -2.25
C TRP A 93 0.25 -2.46 -0.76
N GLU A 94 1.08 -3.11 0.05
CA GLU A 94 0.87 -3.21 1.48
C GLU A 94 2.16 -3.28 2.27
N SER A 95 2.05 -2.96 3.55
CA SER A 95 2.98 -3.37 4.60
C SER A 95 2.25 -4.26 5.62
N ASN A 96 2.95 -4.66 6.68
CA ASN A 96 2.33 -5.33 7.83
C ASN A 96 1.44 -4.40 8.69
N LYS A 97 1.22 -3.15 8.28
CA LYS A 97 0.33 -2.21 8.98
C LYS A 97 -0.92 -1.88 8.19
N VAL A 98 -0.81 -1.71 6.88
CA VAL A 98 -1.89 -1.18 6.02
C VAL A 98 -1.72 -1.70 4.59
N GLY A 99 -2.81 -1.80 3.84
CA GLY A 99 -2.79 -2.00 2.40
C GLY A 99 -3.44 -0.83 1.66
N TYR A 100 -3.15 -0.74 0.36
CA TYR A 100 -3.67 0.28 -0.54
C TYR A 100 -3.94 -0.33 -1.91
N ARG A 101 -4.76 0.37 -2.68
CA ARG A 101 -4.89 0.17 -4.13
C ARG A 101 -4.90 1.52 -4.83
N LEU A 102 -4.58 1.50 -6.12
CA LEU A 102 -4.73 2.64 -7.02
C LEU A 102 -5.66 2.22 -8.17
N TYR A 103 -6.70 2.97 -8.45
CA TYR A 103 -7.51 2.75 -9.65
C TYR A 103 -6.72 3.16 -10.90
N LEU A 104 -6.65 2.29 -11.91
CA LEU A 104 -6.02 2.62 -13.20
C LEU A 104 -7.02 3.12 -14.26
N ASP A 105 -8.27 3.35 -13.87
CA ASP A 105 -9.28 4.01 -14.69
C ASP A 105 -9.32 5.54 -14.48
N TRP A 106 -10.38 6.16 -15.01
CA TRP A 106 -10.59 7.60 -15.00
C TRP A 106 -10.57 8.25 -13.61
N ARG A 107 -10.81 7.50 -12.52
CA ARG A 107 -10.78 8.00 -11.14
C ARG A 107 -9.38 8.36 -10.68
N ASN A 108 -8.41 7.48 -10.97
CA ASN A 108 -7.04 7.53 -10.47
C ASN A 108 -6.94 7.77 -8.95
N ALA A 109 -7.84 7.16 -8.20
CA ALA A 109 -7.93 7.33 -6.75
C ALA A 109 -7.20 6.23 -6.00
N ILE A 110 -6.77 6.54 -4.79
CA ILE A 110 -6.08 5.64 -3.87
C ILE A 110 -7.01 5.37 -2.70
N ASP A 111 -7.33 4.09 -2.53
CA ASP A 111 -8.11 3.55 -1.42
C ASP A 111 -7.22 2.86 -0.39
N ILE A 112 -7.81 2.57 0.76
CA ILE A 112 -7.14 1.96 1.90
C ILE A 112 -7.79 0.60 2.17
N PHE A 113 -6.97 -0.44 2.13
CA PHE A 113 -7.30 -1.72 2.73
C PHE A 113 -6.89 -1.70 4.21
N GLY A 114 -7.89 -1.61 5.09
CA GLY A 114 -7.71 -1.69 6.53
C GLY A 114 -7.40 -3.11 6.94
N LYS A 115 -6.39 -3.32 7.81
CA LYS A 115 -5.92 -4.66 8.18
C LYS A 115 -6.15 -4.95 9.66
N LYS A 116 -6.73 -6.10 9.97
CA LYS A 116 -6.85 -6.68 11.33
C LYS A 116 -5.71 -7.65 11.66
N THR A 117 -4.69 -7.73 10.81
CA THR A 117 -3.54 -8.63 10.92
C THR A 117 -2.25 -7.94 10.47
N ASP A 118 -1.11 -8.43 10.96
CA ASP A 118 0.23 -8.02 10.52
C ASP A 118 0.78 -8.88 9.36
N SER A 119 0.06 -9.92 8.96
CA SER A 119 0.46 -10.74 7.81
C SER A 119 0.26 -10.00 6.48
N MET A 120 1.01 -10.35 5.44
CA MET A 120 0.69 -9.90 4.06
C MET A 120 -0.61 -10.57 3.60
N VAL A 121 -1.53 -9.79 3.02
CA VAL A 121 -2.89 -10.24 2.69
C VAL A 121 -3.23 -10.11 1.21
N LEU A 122 -2.62 -9.18 0.46
CA LEU A 122 -3.07 -8.79 -0.88
C LEU A 122 -3.16 -9.96 -1.86
N SER A 123 -2.23 -10.91 -1.79
CA SER A 123 -2.27 -12.14 -2.62
C SER A 123 -3.58 -12.95 -2.49
N LYS A 124 -4.36 -12.74 -1.42
CA LYS A 124 -5.63 -13.43 -1.14
C LYS A 124 -6.87 -12.54 -1.33
N VAL A 125 -6.69 -11.22 -1.46
CA VAL A 125 -7.79 -10.24 -1.51
C VAL A 125 -8.49 -10.30 -2.87
N GLY A 126 -9.82 -10.42 -2.92
CA GLY A 126 -10.59 -10.34 -4.17
C GLY A 126 -10.35 -11.47 -5.18
N GLN A 127 -9.95 -12.66 -4.72
CA GLN A 127 -9.67 -13.83 -5.57
C GLN A 127 -10.94 -14.57 -6.04
N ASP A 128 -12.08 -14.29 -5.43
CA ASP A 128 -13.35 -15.03 -5.47
C ASP A 128 -14.44 -14.32 -6.30
N GLY A 129 -14.05 -13.40 -7.18
CA GLY A 129 -14.99 -12.75 -8.10
C GLY A 129 -15.14 -11.24 -7.90
N PHE A 130 -14.03 -10.57 -7.56
CA PHE A 130 -13.88 -9.12 -7.52
C PHE A 130 -14.36 -8.43 -6.24
N ASP A 131 -15.66 -8.35 -5.93
CA ASP A 131 -16.16 -7.39 -4.92
C ASP A 131 -16.03 -7.81 -3.44
N SER A 132 -15.68 -9.07 -3.16
CA SER A 132 -15.66 -9.64 -1.80
C SER A 132 -14.81 -8.86 -0.79
N TYR A 133 -13.77 -8.16 -1.24
CA TYR A 133 -12.89 -7.40 -0.37
C TYR A 133 -13.56 -6.17 0.27
N HIS A 134 -14.76 -5.78 -0.19
CA HIS A 134 -15.59 -4.78 0.46
C HIS A 134 -16.29 -5.32 1.72
N GLU A 135 -16.39 -6.64 1.87
CA GLU A 135 -17.04 -7.28 3.01
C GLU A 135 -16.04 -7.50 4.16
N PRO A 136 -16.51 -7.49 5.43
CA PRO A 136 -15.65 -7.73 6.57
C PRO A 136 -15.03 -9.14 6.57
N GLU A 137 -13.71 -9.21 6.43
CA GLU A 137 -12.95 -10.46 6.48
C GLU A 137 -12.06 -10.53 7.73
N ALA A 138 -11.56 -11.74 8.03
CA ALA A 138 -10.64 -11.96 9.15
C ALA A 138 -9.33 -11.14 9.01
N TRP A 139 -8.92 -10.86 7.77
CA TRP A 139 -7.74 -10.05 7.49
C TRP A 139 -8.00 -8.54 7.57
N GLY A 140 -9.25 -8.10 7.41
CA GLY A 140 -9.57 -6.70 7.14
C GLY A 140 -10.63 -6.54 6.06
N GLN A 141 -10.64 -5.38 5.39
CA GLN A 141 -11.48 -5.08 4.22
C GLN A 141 -10.99 -3.79 3.55
N ASP A 142 -11.56 -3.45 2.40
CA ASP A 142 -11.56 -2.07 1.92
C ASP A 142 -12.40 -1.19 2.85
N ILE A 143 -11.80 -0.10 3.32
CA ILE A 143 -12.39 0.77 4.33
C ILE A 143 -12.64 2.18 3.82
N LEU A 144 -12.08 2.60 2.68
CA LEU A 144 -12.21 3.98 2.21
C LEU A 144 -13.28 4.09 1.12
N LYS A 145 -14.11 5.13 1.23
CA LYS A 145 -15.04 5.52 0.15
C LYS A 145 -14.56 6.79 -0.52
N VAL A 146 -13.96 6.68 -1.71
CA VAL A 146 -13.51 7.87 -2.46
C VAL A 146 -14.68 8.67 -3.06
N GLY A 147 -15.66 8.01 -3.69
CA GLY A 147 -16.70 8.74 -4.43
C GLY A 147 -16.10 9.71 -5.46
N SER A 148 -16.39 11.01 -5.33
CA SER A 148 -15.89 12.07 -6.24
C SER A 148 -14.57 12.73 -5.81
N GLY A 149 -13.99 12.33 -4.67
CA GLY A 149 -12.73 12.88 -4.17
C GLY A 149 -11.50 12.21 -4.78
N LEU A 150 -10.33 12.53 -4.24
CA LEU A 150 -9.06 11.92 -4.62
C LEU A 150 -8.73 10.65 -3.81
N GLY A 151 -9.35 10.44 -2.65
CA GLY A 151 -8.93 9.39 -1.71
C GLY A 151 -7.77 9.86 -0.84
N VAL A 152 -6.70 9.09 -0.72
CA VAL A 152 -5.51 9.46 0.09
C VAL A 152 -4.23 9.51 -0.76
N GLY A 153 -3.66 10.70 -0.94
CA GLY A 153 -2.36 10.86 -1.61
C GLY A 153 -2.35 10.63 -3.13
N SER A 154 -3.52 10.53 -3.76
CA SER A 154 -3.68 10.45 -5.21
C SER A 154 -3.33 11.76 -5.91
N ILE A 155 -3.25 11.71 -7.24
CA ILE A 155 -2.99 12.89 -8.08
C ILE A 155 -4.27 13.30 -8.81
N GLY A 156 -4.48 14.61 -8.89
CA GLY A 156 -5.44 15.23 -9.79
C GLY A 156 -4.88 16.54 -10.34
N ARG A 157 -5.68 17.24 -11.15
CA ARG A 157 -5.38 18.60 -11.57
C ARG A 157 -6.56 19.53 -11.34
N LEU A 158 -6.35 20.63 -10.63
CA LEU A 158 -7.33 21.68 -10.42
C LEU A 158 -7.13 22.79 -11.46
N VAL A 159 -8.17 23.09 -12.24
CA VAL A 159 -8.18 24.22 -13.19
C VAL A 159 -9.50 24.96 -13.02
N ASN A 160 -9.45 26.24 -12.65
CA ASN A 160 -10.62 27.07 -12.37
C ASN A 160 -11.60 26.37 -11.41
N ASP A 161 -11.09 25.89 -10.28
CA ASP A 161 -11.81 25.15 -9.22
C ASP A 161 -12.46 23.82 -9.65
N LYS A 162 -12.27 23.40 -10.90
CA LYS A 162 -12.72 22.10 -11.39
C LYS A 162 -11.61 21.06 -11.26
N MET A 163 -11.93 19.94 -10.61
CA MET A 163 -11.05 18.78 -10.55
C MET A 163 -11.06 18.02 -11.88
N PHE A 164 -9.87 17.80 -12.44
CA PHE A 164 -9.60 16.92 -13.56
C PHE A 164 -8.87 15.68 -13.06
N HIS A 165 -9.51 14.52 -13.25
CA HIS A 165 -8.91 13.21 -13.02
C HIS A 165 -8.29 12.68 -14.32
N PHE A 166 -8.09 11.36 -14.43
CA PHE A 166 -7.37 10.72 -15.53
C PHE A 166 -8.33 10.22 -16.61
N LYS A 167 -9.31 11.06 -16.98
CA LYS A 167 -10.36 10.71 -17.96
C LYS A 167 -9.85 10.54 -19.39
N GLU A 168 -8.85 11.34 -19.78
CA GLU A 168 -8.24 11.30 -21.11
C GLU A 168 -6.73 11.04 -20.95
N VAL A 169 -6.30 9.80 -21.21
CA VAL A 169 -4.89 9.37 -21.21
C VAL A 169 -4.70 8.48 -22.43
N ASP A 170 -3.64 8.71 -23.22
CA ASP A 170 -3.41 7.95 -24.46
C ASP A 170 -3.00 6.50 -24.17
N SER A 171 -2.17 6.30 -23.14
CA SER A 171 -1.82 4.96 -22.65
C SER A 171 -1.29 5.00 -21.22
N THR A 172 -1.53 3.92 -20.49
CA THR A 172 -1.07 3.74 -19.10
C THR A 172 -0.28 2.44 -19.00
N PHE A 173 0.90 2.51 -18.39
CA PHE A 173 1.74 1.35 -18.11
C PHE A 173 1.98 1.24 -16.61
N ALA A 174 1.78 0.05 -16.05
CA ALA A 174 2.03 -0.24 -14.64
C ALA A 174 3.16 -1.26 -14.52
N SER A 175 4.07 -1.05 -13.56
CA SER A 175 5.16 -1.99 -13.25
C SER A 175 5.32 -2.16 -11.74
N ILE A 176 5.68 -3.38 -11.33
CA ILE A 176 5.76 -3.81 -9.94
C ILE A 176 7.19 -4.25 -9.60
N GLU A 177 7.71 -3.76 -8.48
CA GLU A 177 8.98 -4.20 -7.93
C GLU A 177 8.82 -4.56 -6.45
N ASN A 178 9.24 -5.77 -6.08
CA ASN A 178 9.26 -6.23 -4.70
C ASN A 178 10.71 -6.46 -4.27
N GLY A 179 11.20 -5.64 -3.35
CA GLY A 179 12.54 -5.72 -2.79
C GLY A 179 12.53 -6.11 -1.32
N ALA A 180 13.71 -6.44 -0.78
CA ALA A 180 13.85 -6.81 0.63
C ALA A 180 13.56 -5.68 1.61
N LYS A 181 13.65 -4.41 1.16
CA LYS A 181 13.49 -3.21 2.01
C LYS A 181 12.21 -2.42 1.72
N GLN A 182 11.59 -2.64 0.58
CA GLN A 182 10.38 -1.95 0.16
C GLN A 182 9.74 -2.68 -1.02
N SER A 183 8.46 -2.43 -1.22
CA SER A 183 7.74 -2.77 -2.45
C SER A 183 7.26 -1.49 -3.12
N SER A 184 7.21 -1.49 -4.44
CA SER A 184 6.85 -0.31 -5.22
C SER A 184 6.05 -0.62 -6.46
N ILE A 185 5.24 0.36 -6.84
CA ILE A 185 4.49 0.42 -8.08
C ILE A 185 4.96 1.65 -8.84
N THR A 186 5.20 1.52 -10.13
CA THR A 186 5.43 2.67 -11.02
C THR A 186 4.37 2.67 -12.12
N ILE A 187 3.72 3.83 -12.29
CA ILE A 187 2.76 4.09 -13.35
C ILE A 187 3.31 5.18 -14.28
N ASP A 188 3.37 4.88 -15.57
CA ASP A 188 3.69 5.84 -16.62
C ASP A 188 2.41 6.15 -17.40
N TYR A 189 1.90 7.37 -17.23
CA TYR A 189 0.75 7.90 -17.97
C TYR A 189 1.28 8.72 -19.16
N HIS A 190 0.91 8.34 -20.38
CA HIS A 190 1.24 9.08 -21.59
C HIS A 190 0.06 9.88 -22.08
N GLY A 191 0.28 11.15 -22.39
CA GLY A 191 -0.74 12.02 -22.97
C GLY A 191 -1.93 12.29 -22.07
N TRP A 192 -1.74 12.39 -20.75
CA TRP A 192 -2.77 12.83 -19.81
C TRP A 192 -3.24 14.25 -20.16
N LYS A 193 -4.47 14.34 -20.66
CA LYS A 193 -5.08 15.58 -21.13
C LYS A 193 -6.02 16.16 -20.07
N THR A 194 -5.76 17.41 -19.71
CA THR A 194 -6.56 18.18 -18.74
C THR A 194 -6.67 19.62 -19.22
N ALA A 195 -7.89 20.14 -19.31
CA ALA A 195 -8.16 21.43 -19.96
C ALA A 195 -7.41 21.53 -21.32
N ASP A 196 -6.56 22.53 -21.49
CA ASP A 196 -5.80 22.79 -22.71
C ASP A 196 -4.40 22.13 -22.75
N ASP A 197 -3.98 21.49 -21.66
CA ASP A 197 -2.68 20.79 -21.62
C ASP A 197 -2.83 19.29 -21.85
N LYS A 198 -1.78 18.72 -22.43
CA LYS A 198 -1.57 17.28 -22.56
C LYS A 198 -0.13 16.97 -22.18
N ILE A 199 0.07 16.18 -21.13
CA ILE A 199 1.39 15.88 -20.57
C ILE A 199 1.55 14.39 -20.31
N ASP A 200 2.78 13.91 -20.32
CA ASP A 200 3.13 12.65 -19.66
C ASP A 200 3.34 12.91 -18.17
N LEU A 201 2.93 11.95 -17.33
CA LEU A 201 3.13 11.95 -15.90
C LEU A 201 3.64 10.58 -15.46
N LYS A 202 4.78 10.55 -14.77
CA LYS A 202 5.25 9.35 -14.09
C LYS A 202 4.91 9.42 -12.61
N SER A 203 4.36 8.34 -12.05
CA SER A 203 4.07 8.18 -10.62
C SER A 203 4.80 6.94 -10.09
N THR A 204 5.50 7.08 -8.97
CA THR A 204 6.11 5.96 -8.25
C THR A 204 5.64 5.98 -6.79
N LEU A 205 5.01 4.88 -6.38
CA LEU A 205 4.51 4.61 -5.04
C LEU A 205 5.42 3.56 -4.39
N SER A 206 5.89 3.78 -3.17
CA SER A 206 6.70 2.79 -2.46
C SER A 206 6.40 2.77 -0.96
N ILE A 207 6.38 1.56 -0.39
CA ILE A 207 6.12 1.33 1.04
C ILE A 207 7.23 0.48 1.64
N GLN A 208 7.64 0.81 2.87
CA GLN A 208 8.64 0.08 3.65
C GLN A 208 7.99 -0.81 4.72
N PRO A 209 8.70 -1.82 5.24
CA PRO A 209 8.26 -2.61 6.39
C PRO A 209 7.85 -1.75 7.59
N ASP A 210 6.90 -2.25 8.37
CA ASP A 210 6.43 -1.65 9.62
C ASP A 210 5.90 -0.20 9.49
N SER A 211 5.60 0.23 8.26
CA SER A 211 5.18 1.59 7.94
C SER A 211 3.73 1.68 7.51
N ARG A 212 3.03 2.73 7.93
CA ARG A 212 1.75 3.16 7.33
C ARG A 212 1.95 4.11 6.16
N ILE A 213 3.18 4.50 5.90
CA ILE A 213 3.50 5.62 5.03
C ILE A 213 3.95 5.11 3.67
N THR A 214 3.24 5.55 2.65
CA THR A 214 3.67 5.42 1.26
C THR A 214 4.40 6.69 0.85
N LYS A 215 5.59 6.53 0.27
CA LYS A 215 6.27 7.59 -0.48
C LYS A 215 5.69 7.64 -1.87
N HIS A 216 5.26 8.81 -2.30
CA HIS A 216 4.77 9.08 -3.66
C HIS A 216 5.70 10.10 -4.33
N THR A 217 6.31 9.69 -5.44
CA THR A 217 7.10 10.57 -6.29
C THR A 217 6.42 10.74 -7.63
N ILE A 218 6.21 11.98 -8.06
CA ILE A 218 5.66 12.28 -9.39
C ILE A 218 6.64 13.08 -10.23
N ILE A 219 6.65 12.84 -11.54
CA ILE A 219 7.49 13.55 -12.51
C ILE A 219 6.62 13.93 -13.71
N PRO A 220 6.11 15.17 -13.76
CA PRO A 220 5.44 15.70 -14.95
C PRO A 220 6.47 16.03 -16.06
N SER A 221 6.10 15.76 -17.31
CA SER A 221 6.94 16.06 -18.49
C SER A 221 6.97 17.54 -18.90
N LYS A 222 6.03 18.34 -18.38
CA LYS A 222 5.89 19.78 -18.68
C LYS A 222 5.47 20.53 -17.41
N GLU A 223 5.98 21.75 -17.27
CA GLU A 223 5.56 22.66 -16.20
C GLU A 223 4.12 23.13 -16.47
N ILE A 224 3.17 22.62 -15.68
CA ILE A 224 1.75 23.02 -15.71
C ILE A 224 1.28 23.37 -14.29
N ASN A 225 0.35 24.31 -14.18
CA ASN A 225 -0.30 24.67 -12.92
C ASN A 225 -1.36 23.63 -12.53
N GLY A 226 -1.72 23.64 -11.23
CA GLY A 226 -2.89 22.94 -10.74
C GLY A 226 -2.68 21.47 -10.40
N ILE A 227 -1.48 20.90 -10.55
CA ILE A 227 -1.25 19.52 -10.09
C ILE A 227 -1.41 19.49 -8.57
N VAL A 228 -2.31 18.64 -8.09
CA VAL A 228 -2.67 18.53 -6.68
C VAL A 228 -2.54 17.10 -6.18
N THR A 229 -2.26 16.97 -4.90
CA THR A 229 -2.56 15.77 -4.10
C THR A 229 -3.42 16.17 -2.89
N GLY A 230 -3.91 15.21 -2.12
CA GLY A 230 -4.73 15.55 -0.96
C GLY A 230 -5.28 14.37 -0.18
N VAL A 231 -6.19 14.70 0.73
CA VAL A 231 -7.03 13.77 1.49
C VAL A 231 -8.49 14.10 1.25
N ILE A 232 -9.30 13.09 0.99
CA ILE A 232 -10.74 13.24 0.88
C ILE A 232 -11.36 13.76 2.17
N ASP A 233 -12.39 14.60 2.04
CA ASP A 233 -13.12 15.19 3.14
C ASP A 233 -14.46 14.51 3.41
N HIS A 234 -14.45 13.60 4.38
CA HIS A 234 -15.65 12.97 4.93
C HIS A 234 -16.32 13.79 6.05
N LYS A 235 -16.04 15.10 6.13
CA LYS A 235 -16.62 16.03 7.12
C LYS A 235 -16.25 15.69 8.57
N VAL A 236 -15.07 15.13 8.77
CA VAL A 236 -14.45 14.91 10.09
C VAL A 236 -13.44 16.02 10.41
N ALA A 237 -12.79 15.94 11.57
CA ALA A 237 -11.83 16.96 12.00
C ALA A 237 -10.63 17.05 11.04
N TYR A 238 -10.21 18.27 10.73
CA TYR A 238 -9.08 18.59 9.87
C TYR A 238 -7.93 19.20 10.67
N PHE A 239 -6.71 18.81 10.34
CA PHE A 239 -5.49 19.26 10.99
C PHE A 239 -4.43 19.63 9.96
N ALA A 240 -3.61 20.62 10.27
CA ALA A 240 -2.43 20.96 9.50
C ALA A 240 -1.34 21.50 10.41
N LYS A 241 -0.08 21.21 10.07
CA LYS A 241 1.09 21.68 10.81
C LYS A 241 2.32 21.74 9.92
N GLU A 242 3.23 22.66 10.22
CA GLU A 242 4.56 22.74 9.61
C GLU A 242 5.64 22.32 10.61
N SER A 243 6.76 21.80 10.08
CA SER A 243 7.95 21.50 10.87
C SER A 243 8.63 22.79 11.36
N ASP A 244 9.43 22.69 12.42
CA ASP A 244 10.12 23.85 13.01
C ASP A 244 11.03 24.57 12.01
N ASN A 245 11.70 23.81 11.12
CA ASN A 245 12.53 24.37 10.05
C ASN A 245 11.73 24.83 8.82
N LYS A 246 10.40 24.68 8.84
CA LYS A 246 9.45 25.03 7.77
C LYS A 246 9.71 24.38 6.42
N LYS A 247 10.43 23.25 6.37
CA LYS A 247 10.70 22.51 5.12
C LYS A 247 9.62 21.49 4.78
N TRP A 248 8.89 21.02 5.79
CA TRP A 248 7.84 20.02 5.66
C TRP A 248 6.57 20.50 6.34
N GLY A 249 5.44 20.09 5.82
CA GLY A 249 4.16 20.21 6.49
C GLY A 249 3.32 18.96 6.29
N TYR A 250 2.22 18.86 7.03
CA TYR A 250 1.17 17.89 6.75
C TYR A 250 -0.21 18.54 6.73
N ILE A 251 -1.10 17.90 5.98
CA ILE A 251 -2.55 18.00 6.16
C ILE A 251 -3.08 16.63 6.58
N ALA A 252 -4.10 16.61 7.44
CA ALA A 252 -4.64 15.36 7.97
C ALA A 252 -6.12 15.46 8.32
N THR A 253 -6.79 14.32 8.34
CA THR A 253 -8.15 14.16 8.88
C THR A 253 -8.19 13.02 9.88
N TYR A 254 -9.08 13.11 10.88
CA TYR A 254 -9.33 12.04 11.83
C TYR A 254 -10.79 12.01 12.28
N GLY A 255 -11.36 10.82 12.39
CA GLY A 255 -12.71 10.57 12.91
C GLY A 255 -13.36 9.37 12.25
N ILE A 256 -14.69 9.25 12.38
CA ILE A 256 -15.48 8.21 11.72
C ILE A 256 -15.55 8.51 10.22
N GLN A 257 -14.69 7.86 9.42
CA GLN A 257 -14.54 8.15 7.99
C GLN A 257 -14.24 6.91 7.14
N THR A 258 -14.71 5.75 7.58
CA THR A 258 -14.62 4.47 6.87
C THR A 258 -15.98 3.96 6.40
N LEU A 259 -15.99 2.96 5.51
CA LEU A 259 -17.20 2.27 5.02
C LEU A 259 -17.95 1.50 6.12
N VAL A 260 -17.21 0.98 7.10
CA VAL A 260 -17.73 0.43 8.37
C VAL A 260 -17.41 1.45 9.46
N PRO A 261 -18.38 2.10 10.12
CA PRO A 261 -18.23 3.43 10.77
C PRO A 261 -17.28 3.45 11.98
N ASP A 262 -15.99 3.34 11.67
CA ASP A 262 -14.83 3.22 12.55
C ASP A 262 -13.95 4.46 12.40
N ASN A 263 -13.08 4.71 13.37
CA ASN A 263 -12.09 5.77 13.27
C ASN A 263 -10.96 5.42 12.29
N LEU A 264 -10.66 6.38 11.43
CA LEU A 264 -9.52 6.36 10.52
C LEU A 264 -8.80 7.71 10.60
N GLY A 265 -7.48 7.68 10.64
CA GLY A 265 -6.63 8.84 10.37
C GLY A 265 -6.07 8.79 8.95
N MET A 266 -6.12 9.90 8.22
CA MET A 266 -5.44 10.05 6.92
C MET A 266 -4.55 11.27 6.95
N ALA A 267 -3.39 11.21 6.29
CA ALA A 267 -2.51 12.37 6.19
C ALA A 267 -1.71 12.37 4.89
N VAL A 268 -1.33 13.58 4.47
CA VAL A 268 -0.33 13.85 3.42
C VAL A 268 0.75 14.75 4.01
N PHE A 269 2.02 14.33 3.92
CA PHE A 269 3.19 15.14 4.22
C PHE A 269 3.82 15.64 2.93
N TYR A 270 4.13 16.93 2.85
CA TYR A 270 4.64 17.58 1.65
C TYR A 270 5.79 18.53 2.00
N LYS A 271 6.67 18.79 1.02
CA LYS A 271 7.67 19.85 1.14
C LYS A 271 6.99 21.19 0.89
N THR A 272 7.17 22.12 1.82
CA THR A 272 6.58 23.47 1.75
C THR A 272 7.08 24.25 0.53
N ASP A 273 8.36 24.05 0.15
CA ASP A 273 8.95 24.71 -1.02
C ASP A 273 8.38 24.20 -2.35
N ASP A 274 7.88 22.96 -2.40
CA ASP A 274 7.25 22.38 -3.60
C ASP A 274 5.77 22.78 -3.71
N ALA A 275 5.13 23.13 -2.59
CA ALA A 275 3.74 23.55 -2.56
C ALA A 275 3.57 25.02 -3.00
N SER A 276 2.60 25.28 -3.86
CA SER A 276 2.12 26.63 -4.18
C SER A 276 1.05 27.08 -3.19
N GLU A 277 0.17 26.17 -2.80
CA GLU A 277 -0.97 26.45 -1.92
C GLU A 277 -1.45 25.19 -1.19
N VAL A 278 -1.97 25.36 0.02
CA VAL A 278 -2.77 24.34 0.72
C VAL A 278 -4.17 24.90 0.88
N LYS A 279 -5.18 24.18 0.38
CA LYS A 279 -6.55 24.69 0.32
C LYS A 279 -7.61 23.62 0.44
N LYS A 280 -8.83 24.08 0.70
CA LYS A 280 -10.03 23.26 0.66
C LYS A 280 -10.56 23.19 -0.78
N GLY A 281 -10.70 21.99 -1.33
CA GLY A 281 -11.47 21.73 -2.55
C GLY A 281 -12.92 21.35 -2.22
N GLU A 282 -13.72 21.07 -3.25
CA GLU A 282 -15.13 20.67 -3.10
C GLU A 282 -15.27 19.39 -2.24
N PHE A 283 -14.45 18.37 -2.53
CA PHE A 283 -14.48 17.06 -1.88
C PHE A 283 -13.23 16.71 -1.09
N ASP A 284 -12.21 17.57 -1.09
CA ASP A 284 -10.86 17.23 -0.61
C ASP A 284 -10.23 18.37 0.19
N TYR A 285 -9.22 18.05 0.99
CA TYR A 285 -8.19 18.99 1.43
C TYR A 285 -6.96 18.75 0.57
N LEU A 286 -6.46 19.80 -0.07
CA LEU A 286 -5.52 19.73 -1.19
C LEU A 286 -4.22 20.43 -0.87
N VAL A 287 -3.14 19.85 -1.39
CA VAL A 287 -1.84 20.50 -1.59
C VAL A 287 -1.65 20.68 -3.09
N GLU A 288 -1.60 21.92 -3.55
CA GLU A 288 -1.25 22.25 -4.93
C GLU A 288 0.26 22.44 -5.03
N PHE A 289 0.87 21.85 -6.06
CA PHE A 289 2.31 21.95 -6.31
C PHE A 289 2.63 23.08 -7.29
N LYS A 290 3.81 23.66 -7.13
CA LYS A 290 4.38 24.59 -8.12
C LYS A 290 4.66 23.84 -9.45
N PRO A 291 4.43 24.48 -10.61
CA PRO A 291 4.81 23.92 -11.89
C PRO A 291 6.30 23.57 -11.93
N THR A 292 6.63 22.39 -12.42
CA THR A 292 8.00 21.90 -12.51
C THR A 292 8.05 20.72 -13.49
N THR A 293 9.25 20.33 -13.90
CA THR A 293 9.54 19.03 -14.52
C THR A 293 10.45 18.16 -13.64
N LYS A 294 10.87 18.68 -12.49
CA LYS A 294 11.65 17.95 -11.50
C LYS A 294 10.74 17.02 -10.69
N PRO A 295 11.30 15.95 -10.10
CA PRO A 295 10.54 15.07 -9.23
C PRO A 295 9.96 15.84 -8.02
N ILE A 296 8.66 15.69 -7.80
CA ILE A 296 7.98 16.12 -6.58
C ILE A 296 7.83 14.90 -5.68
N GLU A 297 8.25 15.03 -4.43
CA GLU A 297 8.22 13.94 -3.44
C GLU A 297 7.37 14.35 -2.25
N PHE A 298 6.37 13.52 -1.95
CA PHE A 298 5.50 13.65 -0.79
C PHE A 298 5.19 12.27 -0.22
N TYR A 299 4.53 12.24 0.93
CA TYR A 299 4.17 11.00 1.61
C TYR A 299 2.71 11.04 2.02
N PHE A 300 2.08 9.88 2.11
CA PHE A 300 0.73 9.76 2.65
C PHE A 300 0.56 8.50 3.48
N LEU A 301 -0.47 8.48 4.33
CA LEU A 301 -0.79 7.32 5.16
C LEU A 301 -2.28 7.21 5.49
N GLY A 302 -2.65 6.01 5.90
CA GLY A 302 -3.91 5.67 6.56
C GLY A 302 -3.62 4.95 7.88
N ALA A 303 -4.37 5.24 8.94
CA ALA A 303 -4.26 4.62 10.26
C ALA A 303 -5.65 4.25 10.80
N TRP A 304 -6.02 2.97 10.66
CA TRP A 304 -7.33 2.46 11.06
C TRP A 304 -7.32 1.92 12.49
N GLU A 305 -8.38 2.16 13.27
CA GLU A 305 -8.41 1.79 14.69
C GLU A 305 -8.43 0.27 14.97
N GLN A 306 -8.84 -0.52 13.97
CA GLN A 306 -8.90 -1.99 14.06
C GLN A 306 -7.55 -2.67 13.75
N GLU A 307 -6.51 -1.89 13.42
CA GLU A 307 -5.16 -2.42 13.26
C GLU A 307 -4.65 -3.09 14.55
N PRO A 308 -3.92 -4.21 14.46
CA PRO A 308 -3.31 -4.84 15.64
C PRO A 308 -2.35 -3.87 16.35
N ASN A 309 -2.68 -3.54 17.60
CA ASN A 309 -1.96 -2.53 18.39
C ASN A 309 -1.83 -1.19 17.62
N GLY A 310 -2.91 -0.82 16.92
CA GLY A 310 -3.03 0.39 16.11
C GLY A 310 -3.27 1.68 16.89
N ILE A 311 -3.45 2.75 16.14
CA ILE A 311 -3.81 4.09 16.64
C ILE A 311 -5.33 4.13 16.81
N LYS A 312 -5.83 4.42 18.01
CA LYS A 312 -7.26 4.35 18.34
C LYS A 312 -7.89 5.69 18.70
N THR A 313 -7.08 6.70 18.99
CA THR A 313 -7.58 8.03 19.33
C THR A 313 -6.96 9.12 18.47
N GLN A 314 -7.64 10.27 18.42
CA GLN A 314 -7.15 11.46 17.74
C GLN A 314 -5.83 11.94 18.34
N GLU A 315 -5.67 11.89 19.67
CA GLU A 315 -4.45 12.29 20.36
C GLU A 315 -3.27 11.39 19.98
N GLU A 316 -3.49 10.06 19.93
CA GLU A 316 -2.47 9.11 19.49
C GLU A 316 -2.09 9.35 18.02
N PHE A 317 -3.07 9.66 17.17
CA PHE A 317 -2.84 9.96 15.76
C PHE A 317 -2.03 11.25 15.57
N LEU A 318 -2.44 12.35 16.21
CA LEU A 318 -1.72 13.62 16.12
C LEU A 318 -0.30 13.50 16.69
N LYS A 319 -0.13 12.75 17.78
CA LYS A 319 1.21 12.44 18.30
C LYS A 319 2.04 11.67 17.27
N TYR A 320 1.47 10.66 16.61
CA TYR A 320 2.16 9.91 15.57
C TYR A 320 2.58 10.80 14.39
N LEU A 321 1.70 11.71 13.93
CA LEU A 321 2.02 12.66 12.87
C LEU A 321 3.13 13.64 13.30
N ASP A 322 3.10 14.13 14.53
CA ASP A 322 4.11 15.04 15.07
C ASP A 322 5.49 14.37 15.18
N ASP A 323 5.54 13.12 15.64
CA ASP A 323 6.78 12.34 15.69
C ASP A 323 7.35 12.13 14.27
N LYS A 324 6.48 11.90 13.27
CA LYS A 324 6.88 11.74 11.87
C LYS A 324 7.32 13.05 11.23
N LEU A 325 6.65 14.16 11.55
CA LEU A 325 7.06 15.49 11.10
C LEU A 325 8.42 15.88 11.67
N LEU A 326 8.72 15.51 12.92
CA LEU A 326 10.04 15.70 13.54
C LEU A 326 11.13 14.87 12.85
N GLU A 327 10.83 13.63 12.46
CA GLU A 327 11.74 12.80 11.67
C GLU A 327 12.08 13.46 10.32
N LEU A 328 11.07 13.97 9.60
CA LEU A 328 11.27 14.72 8.36
C LEU A 328 12.05 16.03 8.59
N ASN A 329 11.77 16.75 9.68
CA ASN A 329 12.51 17.96 10.06
C ASN A 329 14.02 17.69 10.18
N ASN A 330 14.39 16.54 10.73
CA ASN A 330 15.78 16.18 11.00
C ASN A 330 16.49 15.51 9.82
N ASN A 331 15.78 14.63 9.10
CA ASN A 331 16.37 13.73 8.10
C ASN A 331 16.00 14.08 6.66
N ASN A 332 14.98 14.91 6.45
CA ASN A 332 14.41 15.28 5.15
C ASN A 332 13.82 14.10 4.35
N LYS A 333 13.59 12.96 5.02
CA LYS A 333 12.97 11.72 4.50
C LYS A 333 12.61 10.81 5.68
N PHE A 334 11.74 9.83 5.43
CA PHE A 334 11.54 8.68 6.32
C PHE A 334 12.57 7.58 6.09
#